data_AF-A0A953PM49-F1
#
_entry.id   AF-A0A953PM49-F1
#
_cell.length_a   1.000
_cell.length_b   1.000
_cell.length_c   1.000
_cell.angle_alpha   90.00
_cell.angle_beta   90.00
_cell.angle_gamma   90.00
#
_symmetry.space_group_name_H-M   'P 1'
#
loop_
_entity.id
_entity.type
_entity.pdbx_description
1 polymer ?
#
loop_
_entity_poly.entity_id
_entity_poly.type
_entity_poly.pdbx_seq_one_letter_code
_entity_poly.pdbx_strand_id
1 'polypeptide(L)'
;MTARPNTHAKAPIRTGFLRSFVRWLVIGVVLLWSLAALILVAARWIDPPTTAVHNQRRLQAWIHHTPYRERYKFIPLSQISPDLQHAVIAAEDAHFYQHHG
;
A
#
# COMPACT_ATOMS: atom_id res chain seq x y z
N MET A 1 27.10 -22.13 -64.49
CA MET A 1 25.90 -21.56 -63.84
C MET A 1 25.38 -22.56 -62.82
N THR A 2 25.65 -22.36 -61.52
CA THR A 2 24.99 -23.12 -60.45
C THR A 2 24.72 -22.16 -59.30
N ALA A 3 23.50 -21.62 -59.26
CA ALA A 3 23.03 -20.80 -58.16
C ALA A 3 22.77 -21.68 -56.94
N ARG A 4 23.32 -21.32 -55.78
CA ARG A 4 22.96 -21.93 -54.49
C ARG A 4 21.72 -21.22 -53.92
N PRO A 5 20.75 -21.94 -53.34
CA PRO A 5 19.59 -21.29 -52.74
C PRO A 5 20.00 -20.67 -51.39
N ASN A 6 19.72 -19.38 -51.23
CA ASN A 6 19.91 -18.66 -49.98
C ASN A 6 18.74 -18.96 -49.04
N THR A 7 18.95 -19.87 -48.09
CA THR A 7 17.98 -20.13 -47.02
C THR A 7 18.09 -19.02 -45.98
N HIS A 8 17.25 -17.99 -46.08
CA HIS A 8 17.05 -17.02 -45.01
C HIS A 8 16.28 -17.69 -43.87
N ALA A 9 17.00 -18.16 -42.85
CA ALA A 9 16.40 -18.60 -41.60
C ALA A 9 15.73 -17.40 -40.90
N LYS A 10 14.40 -17.39 -40.83
CA LYS A 10 13.65 -16.41 -40.03
C LYS A 10 13.93 -16.67 -38.55
N ALA A 11 14.57 -15.71 -37.87
CA ALA A 11 14.76 -15.77 -36.42
C ALA A 11 13.39 -15.83 -35.72
N PRO A 12 13.14 -16.78 -34.80
CA PRO A 12 11.87 -16.87 -34.10
C PRO A 12 11.70 -15.63 -33.20
N ILE A 13 10.59 -14.93 -33.41
CA ILE A 13 10.24 -13.70 -32.73
C ILE A 13 10.12 -13.97 -31.21
N ARG A 14 10.72 -13.07 -30.40
CA ARG A 14 10.92 -13.05 -28.93
C ARG A 14 9.64 -13.10 -28.06
N THR A 15 8.62 -13.86 -28.45
CA THR A 15 7.32 -13.97 -27.76
C THR A 15 7.43 -14.58 -26.36
N GLY A 16 8.44 -15.43 -26.10
CA GLY A 16 8.68 -16.03 -24.79
C GLY A 16 9.13 -15.04 -23.71
N PHE A 17 9.88 -13.99 -24.08
CA PHE A 17 10.38 -13.00 -23.11
C PHE A 17 9.25 -12.12 -22.57
N LEU A 18 8.36 -11.65 -23.45
CA LEU A 18 7.20 -10.85 -23.05
C LEU A 18 6.22 -11.65 -22.18
N ARG A 19 5.96 -12.92 -22.53
CA ARG A 19 5.12 -13.81 -21.70
C ARG A 19 5.73 -14.05 -20.31
N SER A 20 7.04 -14.25 -20.23
CA SER A 20 7.74 -14.39 -18.94
C SER A 20 7.63 -13.11 -18.11
N PHE A 21 7.85 -11.95 -18.72
CA PHE A 21 7.72 -10.65 -18.05
C PHE A 21 6.30 -10.41 -17.52
N VAL A 22 5.27 -10.62 -18.35
CA VAL A 22 3.87 -10.47 -17.93
C VAL A 22 3.53 -11.44 -16.81
N ARG A 23 4.00 -12.70 -16.87
CA ARG A 23 3.79 -13.67 -15.79
C ARG A 23 4.39 -13.19 -14.47
N TRP A 24 5.62 -12.68 -14.48
CA TRP A 24 6.25 -12.14 -13.28
C TRP A 24 5.56 -10.88 -12.77
N LEU A 25 5.08 -10.02 -13.66
CA LEU A 25 4.27 -8.85 -13.29
C LEU A 25 2.99 -9.28 -12.57
N VAL A 26 2.25 -10.24 -13.14
CA VAL A 26 1.01 -10.76 -12.54
C VAL A 26 1.30 -11.41 -11.18
N ILE A 27 2.34 -12.23 -11.07
CA ILE A 27 2.76 -12.81 -9.79
C ILE A 27 3.07 -11.71 -8.77
N GLY A 28 3.81 -10.68 -9.18
CA GLY A 28 4.12 -9.54 -8.32
C GLY A 28 2.87 -8.80 -7.83
N VAL A 29 1.91 -8.55 -8.72
CA VAL A 29 0.63 -7.92 -8.36
C VAL A 29 -0.17 -8.80 -7.40
N VAL A 30 -0.28 -10.11 -7.67
CA VAL A 30 -1.00 -11.05 -6.80
C VAL A 30 -0.34 -11.14 -5.42
N LEU A 31 0.99 -11.19 -5.35
CA LEU A 31 1.72 -11.21 -4.08
C LEU A 31 1.51 -9.91 -3.30
N LEU A 32 1.58 -8.75 -3.96
CA LEU A 32 1.35 -7.45 -3.33
C LEU A 32 -0.07 -7.35 -2.76
N TRP A 33 -1.07 -7.75 -3.54
CA TRP A 33 -2.47 -7.77 -3.10
C TRP A 33 -2.71 -8.74 -1.93
N SER A 34 -2.11 -9.93 -2.01
CA SER A 34 -2.20 -10.93 -0.93
C SER A 34 -1.54 -10.43 0.35
N LEU A 35 -0.41 -9.75 0.24
CA LEU A 35 0.27 -9.13 1.36
C LEU A 35 -0.58 -7.99 1.97
N ALA A 36 -1.17 -7.12 1.14
CA ALA A 36 -2.06 -6.07 1.61
C ALA A 36 -3.28 -6.63 2.36
N ALA A 37 -3.92 -7.68 1.81
CA ALA A 37 -5.03 -8.36 2.46
C ALA A 37 -4.60 -9.00 3.79
N LEU A 38 -3.43 -9.64 3.84
CA LEU A 38 -2.88 -10.21 5.07
C LEU A 38 -2.64 -9.14 6.14
N ILE A 39 -2.11 -7.98 5.76
CA ILE A 39 -1.91 -6.84 6.67
C ILE A 39 -3.25 -6.34 7.21
N LEU A 40 -4.27 -6.20 6.36
CA LEU A 40 -5.61 -5.77 6.79
C LEU A 40 -6.24 -6.76 7.78
N VAL A 41 -6.08 -8.06 7.54
CA VAL A 41 -6.54 -9.11 8.45
C VAL A 41 -5.76 -9.05 9.77
N ALA A 42 -4.43 -8.89 9.73
CA ALA A 42 -3.62 -8.75 10.93
C ALA A 42 -4.01 -7.52 11.76
N ALA A 43 -4.38 -6.40 11.11
CA ALA A 43 -4.82 -5.17 11.74
C ALA A 43 -6.13 -5.32 12.55
N ARG A 44 -6.83 -6.45 12.44
CA ARG A 44 -7.99 -6.77 13.29
C ARG A 44 -7.59 -7.05 14.74
N TRP A 45 -6.38 -7.55 14.96
CA TRP A 45 -5.88 -7.96 16.28
C TRP A 45 -4.60 -7.24 16.70
N ILE A 46 -3.86 -6.71 15.73
CA ILE A 46 -2.60 -6.02 15.97
C ILE A 46 -2.79 -4.55 15.64
N ASP A 47 -2.63 -3.68 16.64
CA ASP A 47 -2.68 -2.24 16.43
C ASP A 47 -1.57 -1.83 15.45
N PRO A 48 -1.87 -0.96 14.46
CA PRO A 48 -0.87 -0.54 13.51
C PRO A 48 0.29 0.17 14.25
N PRO A 49 1.55 -0.22 13.99
CA PRO A 49 2.70 0.33 14.73
C PRO A 49 2.98 1.80 14.36
N THR A 50 2.45 2.27 13.23
CA THR A 50 2.58 3.65 12.76
C THR A 50 1.35 4.03 11.93
N THR A 51 1.15 5.34 11.73
CA THR A 51 0.12 5.88 10.83
C THR A 51 0.75 6.84 9.83
N ALA A 52 0.00 7.23 8.79
CA ALA A 52 0.46 8.22 7.82
C ALA A 52 0.91 9.53 8.50
N VAL A 53 0.18 9.98 9.52
CA VAL A 53 0.50 11.20 10.27
C VAL A 53 1.79 11.04 11.10
N HIS A 54 2.01 9.88 11.72
CA HIS A 54 3.28 9.61 12.42
C HIS A 54 4.46 9.68 11.46
N ASN A 55 4.34 9.06 10.29
CA ASN A 55 5.38 9.08 9.25
C ASN A 55 5.63 10.50 8.73
N GLN A 56 4.56 11.26 8.48
CA GLN A 56 4.66 12.66 8.05
C GLN A 56 5.38 13.51 9.09
N ARG A 57 5.00 13.42 10.37
CA ARG A 57 5.64 14.20 11.44
C ARG A 57 7.09 13.80 11.64
N ARG A 58 7.42 12.51 11.52
CA ARG A 58 8.80 12.01 11.61
C ARG A 58 9.65 12.54 10.45
N LEU A 59 9.12 12.53 9.22
CA LEU A 59 9.80 13.08 8.05
C LEU A 59 10.02 14.60 8.20
N GLN A 60 9.01 15.33 8.64
CA GLN A 60 9.09 16.76 8.90
C GLN A 60 10.15 17.07 9.97
N ALA A 61 10.14 16.34 11.08
CA ALA A 61 11.12 16.55 12.15
C ALA A 61 12.55 16.25 11.69
N TRP A 62 12.74 15.25 10.81
CA TRP A 62 14.03 14.94 10.20
C TRP A 62 14.52 16.07 9.29
N ILE A 63 13.64 16.59 8.41
CA ILE A 63 13.96 17.71 7.51
C ILE A 63 14.35 18.97 8.32
N HIS A 64 13.58 19.30 9.36
CA HIS A 64 13.80 20.50 10.15
C HIS A 64 14.79 20.32 11.31
N HIS A 65 15.40 19.15 11.46
CA HIS A 65 16.35 18.83 12.54
C HIS A 65 15.78 19.11 13.95
N THR A 66 14.47 18.95 14.11
CA THR A 66 13.78 19.17 15.38
C THR A 66 13.62 17.85 16.16
N PRO A 67 13.67 17.87 17.50
CA PRO A 67 13.44 16.66 18.28
C PRO A 67 12.02 16.11 18.08
N TYR A 68 11.92 14.85 17.66
CA TYR A 68 10.66 14.11 17.57
C TYR A 68 10.50 13.21 18.80
N ARG A 69 9.41 13.38 19.55
CA ARG A 69 9.01 12.48 20.64
C ARG A 69 7.65 11.89 20.35
N GLU A 70 7.63 10.61 20.05
CA GLU A 70 6.41 9.87 19.80
C GLU A 70 5.74 9.47 21.12
N ARG A 71 4.45 9.80 21.26
CA ARG A 71 3.60 9.30 22.33
C ARG A 71 2.41 8.61 21.69
N TYR A 72 2.51 7.30 21.57
CA TYR A 72 1.49 6.47 20.96
C TYR A 72 0.93 5.50 22.00
N LYS A 73 -0.38 5.57 22.22
CA LYS A 73 -1.12 4.61 23.04
C LYS A 73 -2.43 4.31 22.33
N PHE A 74 -2.58 3.05 21.94
CA PHE A 74 -3.85 2.59 21.38
C PHE A 74 -4.87 2.40 22.50
N ILE A 75 -6.06 2.96 22.33
CA ILE A 75 -7.14 2.93 23.31
C ILE A 75 -8.41 2.49 22.59
N PRO A 76 -9.14 1.47 23.10
CA PRO A 76 -10.39 1.05 22.48
C PRO A 76 -11.45 2.15 22.58
N LEU A 77 -12.31 2.24 21.57
CA LEU A 77 -13.35 3.28 21.47
C LEU A 77 -14.25 3.36 22.72
N SER A 78 -14.51 2.23 23.37
CA SER A 78 -15.32 2.14 24.60
C SER A 78 -14.70 2.84 25.81
N GLN A 79 -13.40 3.15 25.78
CA GLN A 79 -12.69 3.90 26.83
C GLN A 79 -12.59 5.40 26.51
N ILE A 80 -13.10 5.84 25.35
CA ILE A 80 -13.10 7.24 24.92
C ILE A 80 -14.47 7.84 25.25
N SER A 81 -14.50 9.01 25.88
CA SER A 81 -15.76 9.72 26.18
C SER A 81 -16.60 9.89 24.90
N PRO A 82 -17.91 9.59 24.93
CA PRO A 82 -18.80 9.82 23.79
C PRO A 82 -18.75 11.27 23.28
N ASP A 83 -18.65 12.25 24.18
CA ASP A 83 -18.58 13.68 23.80
C ASP A 83 -17.32 13.98 22.99
N LEU A 84 -16.18 13.37 23.35
CA LEU A 84 -14.94 13.53 22.61
C LEU A 84 -15.03 12.87 21.22
N GLN A 85 -15.69 11.72 21.12
CA GLN A 85 -15.93 11.08 19.82
C GLN A 85 -16.75 11.99 18.90
N HIS A 86 -17.85 12.55 19.39
CA HIS A 86 -18.68 13.49 18.62
C HIS A 86 -17.94 14.77 18.26
N ALA A 87 -17.13 15.32 19.16
CA ALA A 87 -16.33 16.52 18.90
C ALA A 87 -15.33 16.31 17.75
N VAL A 88 -14.66 15.16 17.71
CA VAL A 88 -13.73 14.81 16.61
C VAL A 88 -14.48 14.62 15.30
N ILE A 89 -15.61 13.90 15.31
CA ILE A 89 -16.44 13.71 14.11
C ILE A 89 -16.91 15.06 13.57
N ALA A 90 -17.44 15.95 14.41
CA ALA A 90 -17.88 17.28 13.97
C ALA A 90 -16.74 18.15 13.40
N ALA A 91 -15.51 17.96 13.89
CA ALA A 91 -14.34 18.73 13.43
C ALA A 91 -13.75 18.20 12.10
N GLU A 92 -13.77 16.89 11.88
CA GLU A 92 -13.12 16.25 10.73
C GLU A 92 -14.12 15.87 9.61
N ASP A 93 -15.29 15.34 9.98
CA ASP A 93 -16.30 14.81 9.05
C ASP A 93 -17.71 14.84 9.64
N ALA A 94 -18.43 15.95 9.46
CA ALA A 94 -19.79 16.12 9.98
C ALA A 94 -20.81 15.14 9.38
N HIS A 95 -20.51 14.51 8.24
CA HIS A 95 -21.40 13.58 7.56
C HIS A 95 -21.05 12.13 7.82
N PHE A 96 -20.12 11.83 8.73
CA PHE A 96 -19.62 10.49 9.03
C PHE A 96 -20.69 9.40 9.15
N TYR A 97 -21.82 9.71 9.80
CA TYR A 97 -22.93 8.75 10.00
C TYR A 97 -23.85 8.56 8.78
N GLN A 98 -23.68 9.36 7.74
CA GLN A 98 -24.56 9.40 6.57
C GLN A 98 -23.97 8.65 5.37
N HIS A 99 -22.66 8.35 5.39
CA HIS A 99 -22.03 7.50 4.38
C HIS A 99 -21.53 6.18 4.99
N HIS A 100 -21.15 5.23 4.13
CA HIS A 100 -20.74 3.88 4.53
C HIS A 100 -19.22 3.71 4.55
N GLY A 101 -18.50 4.79 4.85
CA GLY A 101 -17.08 4.92 4.53
C GLY A 101 -16.89 5.55 3.16
#